data_AF-A0A1B6KTW9-F1
#
_entry.id   AF-A0A1B6KTW9-F1
#
_cell.length_a   1.000
_cell.length_b   1.000
_cell.length_c   1.000
_cell.angle_alpha   90.00
_cell.angle_beta   90.00
_cell.angle_gamma   90.00
#
_symmetry.space_group_name_H-M   'P 1'
#
loop_
_entity.id
_entity.type
_entity.pdbx_description
1 polymer ?
#
loop_
_entity_poly.entity_id
_entity_poly.type
_entity_poly.pdbx_seq_one_letter_code
_entity_poly.pdbx_strand_id
1 'polypeptide(L)'
;ALPFLLNILDDKSQEDIVRHEAAEAIGAIGTLENSKIKEILVKYKDDPVVEVAETCQLALQRMEWFKLNASENVSPFNSVDPTPPSTTTDVTQLRRVLLDDRETLFERYRAMFALRNIKSEESILALCEGLNSGGSLFRHEVAFVLGQLAES
;
A
#
# COMPACT_ATOMS: atom_id res chain seq x y z
N ALA A 1 5.11 -19.09 5.44
CA ALA A 1 5.38 -18.15 4.32
C ALA A 1 6.63 -17.30 4.57
N LEU A 2 6.74 -16.59 5.70
CA LEU A 2 7.80 -15.61 5.96
C LEU A 2 9.23 -15.99 5.52
N PRO A 3 9.82 -17.16 5.90
CA PRO A 3 11.17 -17.49 5.44
C PRO A 3 11.35 -17.50 3.92
N PHE A 4 10.32 -17.92 3.17
CA PHE A 4 10.35 -17.93 1.71
C PHE A 4 10.19 -16.52 1.14
N LEU A 5 9.28 -15.71 1.71
CA LEU A 5 9.10 -14.32 1.29
C LEU A 5 10.37 -13.48 1.50
N LEU A 6 11.07 -13.71 2.62
CA LEU A 6 12.36 -13.05 2.90
C LEU A 6 13.40 -13.43 1.83
N ASN A 7 13.47 -14.70 1.44
CA ASN A 7 14.38 -15.15 0.39
C ASN A 7 14.04 -14.54 -0.97
N ILE A 8 12.75 -14.47 -1.33
CA ILE A 8 12.30 -13.87 -2.60
C ILE A 8 12.63 -12.38 -2.65
N LEU A 9 12.37 -11.62 -1.58
CA LEU A 9 12.71 -10.20 -1.53
C LEU A 9 14.22 -9.96 -1.68
N ASP A 10 15.04 -10.84 -1.10
CA ASP A 10 16.51 -10.75 -1.16
C ASP A 10 17.13 -11.20 -2.50
N ASP A 11 16.40 -12.00 -3.27
CA ASP A 11 16.88 -12.59 -4.52
C ASP A 11 16.73 -11.61 -5.69
N LYS A 12 17.83 -10.91 -6.01
CA LYS A 12 17.90 -9.96 -7.14
C LYS A 12 17.81 -10.63 -8.53
N SER A 13 17.75 -11.96 -8.61
CA SER A 13 17.49 -12.66 -9.86
C SER A 13 16.00 -12.87 -10.13
N GLN A 14 15.13 -12.66 -9.13
CA GLN A 14 13.68 -12.65 -9.30
C GLN A 14 13.21 -11.38 -10.02
N GLU A 15 12.05 -11.47 -10.65
CA GLU A 15 11.37 -10.34 -11.26
C GLU A 15 10.95 -9.32 -10.19
N ASP A 16 11.06 -8.04 -10.54
CA ASP A 16 10.74 -6.90 -9.67
C ASP A 16 9.33 -6.98 -9.08
N ILE A 17 8.36 -7.41 -9.90
CA ILE A 17 6.97 -7.61 -9.46
C ILE A 17 6.87 -8.68 -8.37
N VAL A 18 7.61 -9.78 -8.47
CA VAL A 18 7.57 -10.87 -7.47
C VAL A 18 8.21 -10.41 -6.17
N ARG A 19 9.28 -9.61 -6.23
CA ARG A 19 9.92 -9.00 -5.06
C ARG A 19 9.01 -7.99 -4.37
N HIS A 20 8.31 -7.16 -5.15
CA HIS A 20 7.29 -6.23 -4.67
C HIS A 20 6.18 -6.96 -3.90
N GLU A 21 5.57 -7.99 -4.49
CA GLU A 21 4.52 -8.80 -3.84
C GLU A 21 5.04 -9.49 -2.57
N ALA A 22 6.30 -9.95 -2.56
CA ALA A 22 6.91 -10.51 -1.37
C ALA A 22 7.07 -9.48 -0.24
N ALA A 23 7.49 -8.26 -0.56
CA ALA A 23 7.58 -7.17 0.42
C ALA A 23 6.19 -6.79 0.98
N GLU A 24 5.17 -6.75 0.14
CA GLU A 24 3.79 -6.48 0.56
C GLU A 24 3.26 -7.57 1.50
N ALA A 25 3.45 -8.83 1.12
CA ALA A 25 3.06 -9.98 1.95
C ALA A 25 3.80 -10.00 3.29
N ILE A 26 5.09 -9.62 3.32
CA ILE A 26 5.84 -9.43 4.57
C ILE A 26 5.19 -8.32 5.40
N GLY A 27 4.82 -7.19 4.79
CA GLY A 27 4.07 -6.08 5.40
C GLY A 27 2.76 -6.49 6.06
N ALA A 28 2.05 -7.42 5.42
CA ALA A 28 0.76 -7.93 5.85
C ALA A 28 0.85 -8.89 7.03
N ILE A 29 1.77 -9.87 6.99
CA ILE A 29 1.80 -11.00 7.95
C ILE A 29 2.98 -10.95 8.94
N GLY A 30 3.89 -10.01 8.78
CA GLY A 30 5.10 -9.84 9.58
C GLY A 30 4.94 -8.93 10.80
N THR A 31 6.01 -8.82 11.58
CA THR A 31 6.12 -7.89 12.73
C THR A 31 7.55 -7.35 12.84
N LEU A 32 7.69 -6.09 13.24
CA LEU A 32 8.99 -5.44 13.45
C LEU A 32 9.71 -5.90 14.73
N GLU A 33 9.06 -6.70 15.57
CA GLU A 33 9.72 -7.42 16.67
C GLU A 33 10.67 -8.50 16.14
N ASN A 34 10.44 -9.00 14.91
CA ASN A 34 11.35 -9.89 14.22
C ASN A 34 12.46 -9.09 13.55
N SER A 35 13.68 -9.18 14.08
CA SER A 35 14.82 -8.41 13.57
C SER A 35 15.11 -8.67 12.09
N LYS A 36 14.94 -9.91 11.61
CA LYS A 36 15.19 -10.26 10.19
C LYS A 36 14.23 -9.54 9.24
N ILE A 37 12.97 -9.39 9.64
CA ILE A 37 11.96 -8.66 8.86
C ILE A 37 12.34 -7.17 8.80
N LYS A 38 12.65 -6.58 9.96
CA LYS A 38 13.06 -5.18 10.02
C LYS A 38 14.32 -4.92 9.20
N GLU A 39 15.33 -5.78 9.33
CA GLU A 39 16.59 -5.69 8.60
C GLU A 39 16.39 -5.74 7.10
N ILE A 40 15.60 -6.70 6.58
CA ILE A 40 15.41 -6.84 5.14
C ILE A 40 14.59 -5.68 4.54
N LEU A 41 13.54 -5.23 5.23
CA LEU A 41 12.73 -4.11 4.75
C LEU A 41 13.54 -2.82 4.76
N VAL A 42 14.37 -2.60 5.79
CA VAL A 42 15.30 -1.46 5.84
C VAL A 42 16.39 -1.56 4.79
N LYS A 43 16.89 -2.76 4.47
CA LYS A 43 17.87 -2.99 3.40
C LYS A 43 17.32 -2.58 2.03
N TYR A 44 16.03 -2.81 1.78
CA TYR A 44 15.41 -2.61 0.47
C TYR A 44 14.51 -1.38 0.34
N LYS A 45 14.30 -0.59 1.39
CA LYS A 45 13.52 0.66 1.32
C LYS A 45 14.08 1.72 0.37
N ASP A 46 15.35 1.59 -0.02
CA ASP A 46 16.06 2.47 -0.95
C ASP A 46 16.57 1.67 -2.18
N ASP A 47 15.90 0.57 -2.53
CA ASP A 47 16.23 -0.26 -3.70
C ASP A 47 16.15 0.58 -5.00
N PRO A 48 17.03 0.37 -6.00
CA PRO A 48 16.94 1.07 -7.29
C PRO A 48 15.63 0.80 -8.04
N VAL A 49 14.94 -0.30 -7.75
CA VAL A 49 13.60 -0.61 -8.26
C VAL A 49 12.58 0.07 -7.36
N VAL A 50 11.93 1.11 -7.90
CA VAL A 50 11.03 2.00 -7.15
C VAL A 50 9.89 1.22 -6.50
N GLU A 51 9.28 0.28 -7.19
CA GLU A 51 8.17 -0.53 -6.71
C GLU A 51 8.57 -1.38 -5.49
N VAL A 52 9.80 -1.91 -5.48
CA VAL A 52 10.32 -2.67 -4.34
C VAL A 52 10.62 -1.73 -3.17
N ALA A 53 11.25 -0.59 -3.46
CA ALA A 53 11.61 0.41 -2.45
C ALA A 53 10.39 0.96 -1.74
N GLU A 54 9.44 1.49 -2.50
CA GLU A 54 8.20 2.08 -1.99
C GLU A 54 7.35 1.05 -1.24
N THR A 55 7.26 -0.19 -1.69
CA THR A 55 6.54 -1.25 -0.95
C THR A 55 7.23 -1.62 0.35
N CYS A 56 8.57 -1.67 0.40
CA CYS A 56 9.29 -1.85 1.66
C CYS A 56 9.03 -0.69 2.64
N GLN A 57 8.97 0.56 2.13
CA GLN A 57 8.63 1.73 2.93
C GLN A 57 7.19 1.64 3.49
N LEU A 58 6.22 1.30 2.64
CA LEU A 58 4.82 1.09 3.04
C LEU A 58 4.70 -0.02 4.08
N ALA A 59 5.38 -1.16 3.89
CA ALA A 59 5.38 -2.27 4.84
C ALA A 59 5.91 -1.84 6.22
N LEU A 60 7.01 -1.08 6.26
CA LEU A 60 7.55 -0.52 7.51
C LEU A 60 6.54 0.42 8.18
N GLN A 61 5.99 1.37 7.43
CA GLN A 61 5.02 2.35 7.93
C GLN A 61 3.74 1.68 8.43
N ARG A 62 3.24 0.69 7.70
CA ARG A 62 2.08 -0.13 8.08
C ARG A 62 2.31 -0.78 9.44
N MET A 63 3.41 -1.49 9.61
CA MET A 63 3.70 -2.20 10.86
C MET A 63 3.86 -1.23 12.05
N GLU A 64 4.51 -0.08 11.86
CA GLU A 64 4.59 0.95 12.92
C GLU A 64 3.22 1.56 13.23
N TRP A 65 2.38 1.80 12.21
CA TRP A 65 1.03 2.33 12.42
C TRP A 65 0.20 1.39 13.29
N PHE A 66 0.16 0.09 12.97
CA PHE A 66 -0.65 -0.89 13.70
C PHE A 66 -0.11 -1.21 15.10
N LYS A 67 1.19 -1.04 15.32
CA LYS A 67 1.77 -1.13 16.67
C LYS A 67 1.23 -0.04 17.61
N LEU A 68 1.01 1.16 17.08
CA LEU A 68 0.51 2.31 17.85
C LEU A 68 -1.02 2.38 17.89
N ASN A 69 -1.69 1.81 16.89
CA ASN A 69 -3.13 1.87 16.70
C ASN A 69 -3.67 0.44 16.58
N ALA A 70 -3.85 -0.20 17.74
CA ALA A 70 -4.42 -1.54 17.83
C ALA A 70 -5.91 -1.52 17.45
N SER A 71 -6.21 -1.44 16.16
CA SER A 71 -7.56 -1.63 15.61
C SER A 71 -7.52 -2.72 14.55
N GLU A 72 -8.49 -3.63 14.60
CA GLU A 72 -8.81 -4.51 13.47
C GLU A 72 -9.39 -3.65 12.34
N ASN A 73 -8.54 -3.15 11.44
CA ASN A 73 -9.03 -2.60 10.17
C ASN A 73 -9.34 -3.76 9.23
N VAL A 74 -10.54 -4.32 9.37
CA VAL A 74 -11.07 -5.26 8.39
C VAL A 74 -11.58 -4.45 7.21
N SER A 75 -10.93 -4.62 6.06
CA SER A 75 -11.38 -4.02 4.80
C SER A 75 -12.79 -4.51 4.45
N PRO A 76 -13.71 -3.64 3.98
CA PRO A 76 -15.02 -4.07 3.48
C PRO A 76 -14.94 -4.90 2.19
N PHE A 77 -13.74 -5.09 1.63
CA PHE A 77 -13.46 -5.87 0.41
C PHE A 77 -12.74 -7.18 0.70
N ASN A 78 -12.67 -7.61 1.97
CA ASN A 78 -11.95 -8.83 2.36
C ASN A 78 -10.47 -8.84 1.88
N SER A 79 -9.87 -7.66 1.79
CA SER A 79 -8.48 -7.43 1.43
C SER A 79 -7.62 -7.10 2.64
N VAL A 80 -6.30 -7.33 2.54
CA VAL A 80 -5.32 -6.82 3.50
C VAL A 80 -4.64 -5.61 2.88
N ASP A 81 -5.13 -4.42 3.21
CA ASP A 81 -4.63 -3.19 2.59
C ASP A 81 -3.23 -2.80 3.13
N PRO A 82 -2.31 -2.28 2.28
CA PRO A 82 -1.00 -1.80 2.70
C PRO A 82 -1.06 -0.64 3.70
N THR A 83 -2.16 0.12 3.70
CA THR A 83 -2.40 1.19 4.67
C THR A 83 -3.83 1.12 5.17
N PRO A 84 -4.13 1.53 6.42
CA PRO A 84 -5.51 1.77 6.84
C PRO A 84 -6.14 2.89 5.98
N PRO A 85 -7.47 2.95 5.80
CA PRO A 85 -8.10 4.07 5.14
C PRO A 85 -7.94 5.37 5.97
N SER A 86 -8.03 6.51 5.30
CA SER A 86 -8.14 7.81 5.97
C SER A 86 -9.39 7.87 6.85
N THR A 87 -9.34 8.66 7.93
CA THR A 87 -10.47 8.84 8.86
C THR A 87 -11.50 9.85 8.36
N THR A 88 -11.14 10.71 7.42
CA THR A 88 -12.09 11.62 6.76
C THR A 88 -12.87 10.90 5.68
N THR A 89 -14.13 11.26 5.50
CA THR A 89 -15.00 10.80 4.41
C THR A 89 -15.31 11.91 3.40
N ASP A 90 -14.69 13.09 3.53
CA ASP A 90 -14.83 14.19 2.58
C ASP A 90 -14.10 13.84 1.27
N VAL A 91 -14.87 13.47 0.25
CA VAL A 91 -14.37 13.08 -1.08
C VAL A 91 -13.53 14.19 -1.72
N THR A 92 -13.85 15.47 -1.49
CA THR A 92 -13.08 16.60 -2.04
C THR A 92 -11.69 16.64 -1.40
N GLN A 93 -11.62 16.48 -0.08
CA GLN A 93 -10.36 16.42 0.65
C GLN A 93 -9.54 15.19 0.23
N LEU A 94 -10.18 14.03 0.15
CA LEU A 94 -9.54 12.77 -0.22
C LEU A 94 -8.97 12.82 -1.64
N ARG A 95 -9.75 13.32 -2.61
CA ARG A 95 -9.28 13.54 -3.98
C ARG A 95 -8.07 14.47 -4.02
N ARG A 96 -8.07 15.55 -3.24
CA ARG A 96 -6.93 16.47 -3.16
C ARG A 96 -5.67 15.75 -2.68
N VAL A 97 -5.76 14.94 -1.62
CA VAL A 97 -4.62 14.17 -1.09
C VAL A 97 -4.16 13.12 -2.11
N LEU A 98 -5.10 12.37 -2.70
CA LEU A 98 -4.82 11.32 -3.69
C LEU A 98 -3.97 11.84 -4.87
N LEU A 99 -4.27 13.06 -5.34
CA LEU A 99 -3.68 13.65 -6.54
C LEU A 99 -2.52 14.63 -6.26
N ASP A 100 -2.12 14.84 -5.01
CA ASP A 100 -1.00 15.72 -4.66
C ASP A 100 0.31 14.93 -4.59
N ASP A 101 1.17 15.07 -5.61
CA ASP A 101 2.48 14.41 -5.67
C ASP A 101 3.48 14.89 -4.60
N ARG A 102 3.12 15.92 -3.81
CA ARG A 102 3.91 16.37 -2.65
C ARG A 102 3.54 15.61 -1.37
N GLU A 103 2.40 14.92 -1.36
CA GLU A 103 1.99 14.07 -0.23
C GLU A 103 2.77 12.76 -0.22
N THR A 104 2.92 12.19 0.97
CA THR A 104 3.59 10.89 1.12
C THR A 104 2.77 9.78 0.49
N LEU A 105 3.44 8.74 -0.04
CA LEU A 105 2.76 7.58 -0.61
C LEU A 105 1.77 6.95 0.38
N PHE A 106 2.14 6.88 1.66
CA PHE A 106 1.28 6.38 2.73
C PHE A 106 -0.03 7.17 2.85
N GLU A 107 0.02 8.51 2.88
CA GLU A 107 -1.20 9.34 2.96
C GLU A 107 -2.04 9.25 1.69
N ARG A 108 -1.40 9.13 0.53
CA ARG A 108 -2.09 8.92 -0.74
C ARG A 108 -2.80 7.57 -0.79
N TYR A 109 -2.19 6.50 -0.29
CA TYR A 109 -2.81 5.18 -0.13
C TYR A 109 -3.97 5.23 0.87
N ARG A 110 -3.81 5.90 2.02
CA ARG A 110 -4.91 6.11 2.99
C ARG A 110 -6.11 6.79 2.32
N ALA A 111 -5.87 7.81 1.50
CA ALA A 111 -6.91 8.49 0.74
C ALA A 111 -7.56 7.57 -0.32
N MET A 112 -6.74 6.80 -1.04
CA MET A 112 -7.18 5.82 -2.03
C MET A 112 -8.15 4.78 -1.43
N PHE A 113 -7.76 4.14 -0.33
CA PHE A 113 -8.59 3.15 0.35
C PHE A 113 -9.86 3.75 0.97
N ALA A 114 -9.81 5.00 1.45
CA ALA A 114 -11.01 5.70 1.89
C ALA A 114 -11.98 5.95 0.72
N LEU A 115 -11.50 6.44 -0.43
CA LEU A 115 -12.31 6.63 -1.64
C LEU A 115 -12.93 5.31 -2.13
N ARG A 116 -12.13 4.23 -2.17
CA ARG A 116 -12.61 2.88 -2.48
C ARG A 116 -13.75 2.46 -1.55
N ASN A 117 -13.60 2.72 -0.25
CA ASN A 117 -14.61 2.34 0.75
C ASN A 117 -15.89 3.20 0.65
N ILE A 118 -15.82 4.44 0.18
CA ILE A 118 -16.98 5.35 0.02
C ILE A 118 -17.86 4.95 -1.16
N LYS A 119 -17.26 4.52 -2.29
CA LYS A 119 -17.99 4.02 -3.47
C LYS A 119 -18.97 5.02 -4.13
N SER A 120 -18.83 6.32 -3.89
CA SER A 120 -19.62 7.32 -4.60
C SER A 120 -19.11 7.51 -6.04
N GLU A 121 -19.93 8.06 -6.92
CA GLU A 121 -19.52 8.40 -8.29
C GLU A 121 -18.29 9.33 -8.28
N GLU A 122 -18.29 10.34 -7.42
CA GLU A 122 -17.16 11.26 -7.26
C GLU A 122 -15.91 10.56 -6.74
N SER A 123 -16.08 9.54 -5.88
CA SER A 123 -14.96 8.75 -5.37
C SER A 123 -14.33 7.88 -6.47
N ILE A 124 -15.18 7.27 -7.30
CA ILE A 124 -14.74 6.48 -8.46
C ILE A 124 -14.03 7.37 -9.47
N LEU A 125 -14.60 8.55 -9.77
CA LEU A 125 -13.95 9.52 -10.66
C LEU A 125 -12.58 9.96 -10.13
N ALA A 126 -12.47 10.24 -8.82
CA ALA A 126 -11.19 10.56 -8.20
C ALA A 126 -10.16 9.43 -8.33
N LEU A 127 -10.58 8.17 -8.14
CA LEU A 127 -9.71 7.01 -8.35
C LEU A 127 -9.29 6.88 -9.83
N CYS A 128 -10.21 7.05 -10.78
CA CYS A 128 -9.89 7.05 -12.20
C CYS A 128 -8.88 8.14 -12.58
N GLU A 129 -8.98 9.34 -12.00
CA GLU A 129 -7.97 10.39 -12.18
C GLU A 129 -6.60 9.98 -11.63
N GLY A 130 -6.57 9.23 -10.52
CA GLY A 130 -5.37 8.67 -9.91
C GLY A 130 -4.55 7.77 -10.84
N LEU A 131 -5.16 7.16 -11.86
CA LEU A 131 -4.45 6.37 -12.90
C LEU A 131 -3.47 7.20 -13.73
N ASN A 132 -3.53 8.54 -13.65
CA ASN A 132 -2.62 9.45 -14.36
C ASN A 132 -1.72 10.26 -13.41
N SER A 133 -1.61 9.86 -12.14
CA SER A 133 -0.83 10.56 -11.11
C SER A 133 0.19 9.62 -10.44
N GLY A 134 1.20 10.17 -9.74
CA GLY A 134 2.16 9.41 -8.95
C GLY A 134 3.09 8.48 -9.74
N GLY A 135 3.69 7.52 -9.02
CA GLY A 135 4.58 6.49 -9.55
C GLY A 135 3.85 5.28 -10.14
N SER A 136 4.61 4.36 -10.74
CA SER A 136 4.09 3.08 -11.28
C SER A 136 3.38 2.26 -10.20
N LEU A 137 3.96 2.15 -9.01
CA LEU A 137 3.36 1.45 -7.88
C LEU A 137 2.01 2.06 -7.47
N PHE A 138 1.94 3.38 -7.31
CA PHE A 138 0.70 4.07 -6.97
C PHE A 138 -0.40 3.82 -8.01
N ARG A 139 -0.08 3.93 -9.31
CA ARG A 139 -1.04 3.67 -10.39
C ARG A 139 -1.48 2.21 -10.44
N HIS A 140 -0.57 1.27 -10.17
CA HIS A 140 -0.89 -0.15 -10.03
C HIS A 140 -1.96 -0.32 -8.94
N GLU A 141 -1.73 0.23 -7.75
CA GLU A 141 -2.68 0.10 -6.65
C GLU A 141 -4.04 0.74 -6.98
N VAL A 142 -4.06 1.91 -7.62
CA VAL A 142 -5.30 2.54 -8.10
C VAL A 142 -6.08 1.60 -9.02
N ALA A 143 -5.40 0.94 -9.97
CA ALA A 143 -6.04 -0.03 -10.85
C ALA A 143 -6.56 -1.26 -10.08
N PHE A 144 -5.79 -1.74 -9.10
CA PHE A 144 -6.19 -2.85 -8.23
C PHE A 144 -7.46 -2.52 -7.42
N VAL A 145 -7.52 -1.36 -6.76
CA VAL A 145 -8.71 -0.97 -5.98
C VAL A 145 -9.93 -0.70 -6.85
N LEU A 146 -9.76 -0.17 -8.07
CA LEU A 146 -10.86 -0.04 -9.03
C LEU A 146 -11.42 -1.41 -9.43
N GLY A 147 -10.56 -2.42 -9.59
CA GLY A 147 -10.98 -3.80 -9.82
C GLY A 147 -11.81 -4.39 -8.68
N GLN A 148 -11.50 -4.03 -7.43
CA GLN A 148 -12.27 -4.46 -6.25
C GLN A 148 -13.69 -3.90 -6.21
N LEU A 149 -13.97 -2.81 -6.92
CA LEU A 149 -15.32 -2.21 -6.99
C LEU A 149 -16.30 -3.01 -7.86
N ALA A 150 -15.82 -3.98 -8.65
CA ALA A 150 -16.64 -4.77 -9.57
C ALA A 150 -17.67 -5.69 -8.86
N GLU A 151 -17.53 -5.91 -7.55
CA GLU A 151 -18.43 -6.75 -6.74
C GLU A 151 -19.07 -5.98 -5.57
N SER A 152 -19.77 -4.88 -5.86
CA SER A 152 -20.69 -4.30 -4.87
C SER A 152 -21.99 -3.77 -5.43
#